data_AF-A0A6G1BIY2-F1
#
_entry.id   AF-A0A6G1BIY2-F1
#
_cell.length_a   1.000
_cell.length_b   1.000
_cell.length_c   1.000
_cell.angle_alpha   90.00
_cell.angle_beta   90.00
_cell.angle_gamma   90.00
#
_symmetry.space_group_name_H-M   'P 1'
#
loop_
_entity.id
_entity.type
_entity.pdbx_description
1 polymer ?
#
loop_
_entity_poly.entity_id
_entity_poly.type
_entity_poly.pdbx_seq_one_letter_code
_entity_poly.pdbx_strand_id
1 'polypeptide(L)'
;FADLTNDEFRATKTNKGFNPSAARVPTGFRYENVNIDALPVTLDWRTKGAVTPIKDQGQCGCCWAFSAVAAMEGIVKLSTGKLISLSEQELVDCDDHGEDQGCEGGLMDDAFKFIIKNGGLTTDPATHTQQQTTNARVYPTAQQPSRATRMYRPTTRAP
;
A
#
# COMPACT_ATOMS: atom_id res chain seq x y z
N PHE A 1 -27.42 -0.82 0.04
CA PHE A 1 -27.15 -1.72 -1.10
C PHE A 1 -28.29 -2.69 -1.36
N ALA A 2 -29.14 -3.01 -0.37
CA ALA A 2 -30.28 -3.92 -0.56
C ALA A 2 -31.33 -3.42 -1.57
N ASP A 3 -31.25 -2.14 -1.91
CA ASP A 3 -32.06 -1.39 -2.88
C ASP A 3 -31.37 -1.19 -4.24
N LEU A 4 -30.10 -1.61 -4.38
CA LEU A 4 -29.36 -1.49 -5.62
C LEU A 4 -29.55 -2.73 -6.48
N THR A 5 -29.70 -2.52 -7.79
CA THR A 5 -29.51 -3.57 -8.79
C THR A 5 -28.04 -4.03 -8.81
N ASN A 6 -27.80 -5.21 -9.39
CA ASN A 6 -26.43 -5.70 -9.55
C ASN A 6 -25.56 -4.77 -10.39
N ASP A 7 -26.13 -4.09 -11.38
CA ASP A 7 -25.38 -3.16 -12.24
C ASP A 7 -25.03 -1.87 -11.49
N GLU A 8 -25.96 -1.30 -10.72
CA GLU A 8 -25.67 -0.14 -9.86
C GLU A 8 -24.62 -0.48 -8.80
N PHE A 9 -24.71 -1.67 -8.20
CA PHE A 9 -23.71 -2.15 -7.26
C PHE A 9 -22.34 -2.27 -7.93
N ARG A 10 -22.25 -2.87 -9.11
CA ARG A 10 -20.97 -3.02 -9.82
C ARG A 10 -20.36 -1.67 -10.24
N ALA A 11 -21.21 -0.75 -10.71
CA ALA A 11 -20.80 0.56 -11.16
C ALA A 11 -20.35 1.51 -10.03
N THR A 12 -20.68 1.22 -8.78
CA THR A 12 -20.39 2.12 -7.65
C THR A 12 -19.59 1.49 -6.51
N LYS A 13 -19.56 0.16 -6.40
CA LYS A 13 -18.97 -0.56 -5.25
C LYS A 13 -17.85 -1.53 -5.62
N THR A 14 -17.69 -1.94 -6.88
CA THR A 14 -16.72 -2.97 -7.28
C THR A 14 -15.67 -2.44 -8.26
N ASN A 15 -14.80 -1.53 -7.81
CA ASN A 15 -13.76 -0.92 -8.65
C ASN A 15 -14.31 -0.34 -9.97
N LYS A 16 -15.59 0.06 -9.98
CA LYS A 16 -16.41 0.41 -11.16
C LYS A 16 -16.33 -0.54 -12.36
N GLY A 17 -16.09 -1.83 -12.14
CA GLY A 17 -15.95 -2.80 -13.23
C GLY A 17 -14.63 -2.71 -14.00
N PHE A 18 -13.61 -2.09 -13.40
CA PHE A 18 -12.24 -2.06 -13.89
C PHE A 18 -11.77 -3.46 -14.31
N ASN A 19 -11.22 -3.54 -15.52
CA ASN A 19 -10.72 -4.77 -16.11
C ASN A 19 -9.22 -4.60 -16.41
N PRO A 20 -8.32 -5.19 -15.61
CA PRO A 20 -6.89 -5.02 -15.81
C PRO A 20 -6.42 -5.59 -17.13
N SER A 21 -5.39 -4.97 -17.70
CA SER A 21 -4.60 -5.63 -18.73
C SER A 21 -3.97 -6.93 -18.18
N ALA A 22 -4.00 -8.01 -18.97
CA ALA A 22 -3.70 -9.38 -18.52
C ALA A 22 -2.23 -9.65 -18.12
N ALA A 23 -1.36 -8.65 -18.19
CA ALA A 23 0.08 -8.80 -17.99
C ALA A 23 0.44 -8.72 -16.49
N ARG A 24 0.41 -9.86 -15.79
CA ARG A 24 1.04 -9.98 -14.47
C ARG A 24 2.53 -10.26 -14.65
N VAL A 25 3.39 -9.41 -14.10
CA VAL A 25 4.82 -9.67 -14.02
C VAL A 25 5.07 -10.54 -12.79
N PRO A 26 5.60 -11.78 -12.95
CA PRO A 26 5.98 -12.59 -11.81
C PRO A 26 7.06 -11.89 -11.00
N THR A 27 6.84 -11.70 -9.70
CA THR A 27 7.87 -11.23 -8.77
C THR A 27 8.38 -12.41 -7.95
N GLY A 28 9.65 -12.33 -7.52
CA GLY A 28 10.20 -13.34 -6.61
C GLY A 28 9.50 -13.30 -5.27
N PHE A 29 9.02 -14.46 -4.78
CA PHE A 29 8.38 -14.53 -3.48
C PHE A 29 9.44 -14.58 -2.37
N ARG A 30 9.57 -13.51 -1.59
CA ARG A 30 10.58 -13.38 -0.52
C ARG A 30 10.53 -14.52 0.51
N TYR A 31 9.38 -15.15 0.69
CA TYR A 31 9.15 -16.18 1.69
C TYR A 31 8.95 -17.57 1.05
N GLU A 32 9.58 -17.87 -0.08
CA GLU A 32 9.43 -19.18 -0.75
C GLU A 32 9.90 -20.36 0.11
N ASN A 33 10.80 -20.12 1.07
CA ASN A 33 11.42 -21.16 1.90
C ASN A 33 10.93 -21.17 3.37
N VAL A 34 9.67 -20.81 3.65
CA VAL A 34 9.13 -20.94 5.02
C VAL A 34 8.83 -22.40 5.36
N ASN A 35 9.22 -22.83 6.57
CA ASN A 35 8.73 -24.08 7.12
C ASN A 35 7.24 -23.93 7.49
N ILE A 36 6.37 -24.62 6.75
CA ILE A 36 4.91 -24.58 6.95
C ILE A 36 4.53 -25.12 8.33
N ASP A 37 5.29 -26.09 8.85
CA ASP A 37 5.04 -26.68 10.18
C ASP A 37 5.31 -25.68 11.32
N ALA A 38 6.06 -24.60 11.05
CA ALA A 38 6.32 -23.54 12.01
C ALA A 38 5.23 -22.44 12.01
N LEU A 39 4.24 -22.51 11.11
CA LEU A 39 3.17 -21.52 11.03
C LEU A 39 2.05 -21.83 12.04
N PRO A 40 1.43 -20.80 12.64
CA PRO A 40 0.27 -21.02 13.50
C PRO A 40 -0.92 -21.52 12.66
N VAL A 41 -1.72 -22.41 13.25
CA VAL A 41 -2.97 -22.93 12.64
C VAL A 41 -4.01 -21.83 12.38
N THR A 42 -3.95 -20.73 13.14
CA THR A 42 -4.83 -19.57 12.99
C THR A 42 -4.03 -18.29 13.21
N LEU A 43 -4.28 -17.27 12.39
CA LEU A 43 -3.65 -15.97 12.50
C LEU A 43 -4.67 -14.86 12.28
N ASP A 44 -4.77 -13.95 13.23
CA ASP A 44 -5.56 -12.72 13.10
C ASP A 44 -4.68 -11.50 13.36
N TRP A 45 -4.32 -10.78 12.30
CA TRP A 45 -3.50 -9.56 12.37
C TRP A 45 -4.15 -8.43 13.17
N ARG A 46 -5.48 -8.41 13.33
CA ARG A 46 -6.19 -7.43 14.16
C ARG A 46 -5.80 -7.59 15.63
N THR A 47 -5.73 -8.84 16.10
CA THR A 47 -5.27 -9.16 17.47
C THR A 47 -3.80 -8.82 17.72
N LYS A 48 -3.03 -8.64 16.63
CA LYS A 48 -1.63 -8.20 16.66
C LYS A 48 -1.48 -6.68 16.53
N GLY A 49 -2.58 -5.94 16.41
CA GLY A 49 -2.59 -4.49 16.24
C GLY A 49 -2.00 -4.02 14.90
N ALA A 50 -2.08 -4.87 13.86
CA ALA A 50 -1.56 -4.61 12.52
C ALA A 50 -2.65 -4.29 11.49
N VAL A 51 -3.83 -3.92 11.96
CA VAL A 51 -4.97 -3.52 11.13
C VAL A 51 -5.60 -2.27 11.75
N THR A 52 -5.76 -1.23 10.94
CA THR A 52 -6.45 0.01 11.30
C THR A 52 -7.96 -0.22 11.48
N PRO A 53 -8.70 0.73 12.08
CA PRO A 53 -10.15 0.69 12.06
C PRO A 53 -10.72 0.61 10.64
N ILE A 54 -11.92 0.05 10.52
CA ILE A 54 -12.62 -0.06 9.23
C ILE A 54 -12.89 1.35 8.68
N LYS A 55 -12.61 1.54 7.39
CA LYS A 55 -12.89 2.77 6.64
C LYS A 55 -13.97 2.53 5.57
N ASP A 56 -14.49 3.59 4.97
CA ASP A 56 -15.55 3.54 3.95
C ASP A 56 -15.15 4.31 2.68
N GLN A 57 -15.14 3.62 1.54
CA GLN A 57 -14.84 4.20 0.21
C GLN A 57 -15.99 5.02 -0.38
N GLY A 58 -17.18 4.97 0.23
CA GLY A 58 -18.36 5.69 -0.23
C GLY A 58 -18.80 5.23 -1.63
N GLN A 59 -19.04 6.19 -2.53
CA GLN A 59 -19.50 5.96 -3.91
C GLN A 59 -18.37 5.98 -4.95
N CYS A 60 -17.12 5.98 -4.49
CA CYS A 60 -15.94 6.01 -5.34
C CYS A 60 -15.42 4.57 -5.59
N GLY A 61 -14.98 4.27 -6.82
CA GLY A 61 -14.39 2.98 -7.19
C GLY A 61 -12.97 2.78 -6.68
N CYS A 62 -12.59 3.36 -5.56
CA CYS A 62 -11.22 3.37 -5.05
C CYS A 62 -10.85 2.19 -4.15
N CYS A 63 -11.55 1.05 -4.24
CA CYS A 63 -11.24 -0.12 -3.40
C CYS A 63 -9.79 -0.60 -3.57
N TRP A 64 -9.20 -0.37 -4.74
CA TRP A 64 -7.78 -0.62 -5.02
C TRP A 64 -6.86 0.19 -4.09
N ALA A 65 -7.16 1.48 -3.88
CA ALA A 65 -6.40 2.36 -2.99
C ALA A 65 -6.53 1.91 -1.53
N PHE A 66 -7.75 1.60 -1.08
CA PHE A 66 -7.98 1.06 0.27
C PHE A 66 -7.24 -0.25 0.51
N SER A 67 -7.24 -1.16 -0.47
CA SER A 67 -6.53 -2.43 -0.36
C SER A 67 -5.01 -2.23 -0.30
N ALA A 68 -4.46 -1.32 -1.11
CA ALA A 68 -3.03 -1.03 -1.11
C ALA A 68 -2.59 -0.36 0.21
N VAL A 69 -3.37 0.63 0.68
CA VAL A 69 -3.14 1.32 1.95
C VAL A 69 -3.18 0.34 3.12
N ALA A 70 -4.21 -0.49 3.26
CA ALA A 70 -4.32 -1.42 4.38
C ALA A 70 -3.14 -2.41 4.45
N ALA A 71 -2.68 -2.91 3.28
CA ALA A 71 -1.49 -3.76 3.22
C ALA A 71 -0.22 -3.02 3.67
N MET A 72 -0.09 -1.77 3.23
CA MET A 72 1.03 -0.89 3.56
C MET A 72 1.05 -0.54 5.06
N GLU A 73 -0.09 -0.19 5.66
CA GLU A 73 -0.26 0.06 7.10
C GLU A 73 0.17 -1.16 7.93
N GLY A 74 -0.24 -2.36 7.52
CA GLY A 74 0.15 -3.61 8.16
C GLY A 74 1.66 -3.82 8.12
N ILE A 75 2.31 -3.62 6.98
CA ILE A 75 3.77 -3.75 6.84
C ILE A 75 4.51 -2.68 7.67
N VAL A 76 3.99 -1.45 7.73
CA VAL A 76 4.53 -0.39 8.62
C VAL A 76 4.45 -0.83 10.07
N LYS A 77 3.32 -1.38 10.52
CA LYS A 77 3.20 -1.91 11.88
C LYS A 77 4.22 -3.00 12.16
N LEU A 78 4.36 -3.96 11.25
CA LEU A 78 5.26 -5.10 11.45
C LEU A 78 6.73 -4.70 11.43
N SER A 79 7.10 -3.69 10.63
CA SER A 79 8.49 -3.25 10.50
C SER A 79 8.92 -2.22 11.54
N THR A 80 8.00 -1.37 12.01
CA THR A 80 8.31 -0.24 12.90
C THR A 80 7.71 -0.37 14.30
N GLY A 81 6.76 -1.28 14.49
CA GLY A 81 5.96 -1.39 15.71
C GLY A 81 4.85 -0.34 15.84
N LYS A 82 4.73 0.62 14.91
CA LYS A 82 3.73 1.69 14.93
C LYS A 82 2.61 1.43 13.93
N LEU A 83 1.37 1.48 14.37
CA LEU A 83 0.21 1.46 13.47
C LEU A 83 -0.10 2.90 13.10
N ILE A 84 0.02 3.26 11.83
CA ILE A 84 -0.19 4.61 11.31
C ILE A 84 -1.23 4.50 10.21
N SER A 85 -2.31 5.28 10.31
CA SER A 85 -3.33 5.36 9.25
C SER A 85 -2.82 6.21 8.09
N LEU A 86 -2.88 5.71 6.87
CA LEU A 86 -2.37 6.37 5.67
C LEU A 86 -3.52 6.85 4.76
N SER A 87 -3.22 7.83 3.91
CA SER A 87 -4.20 8.48 3.05
C SER A 87 -4.49 7.67 1.77
N GLU A 88 -5.68 7.08 1.68
CA GLU A 88 -6.21 6.55 0.42
C GLU A 88 -6.43 7.66 -0.61
N GLN A 89 -6.84 8.84 -0.15
CA GLN A 89 -7.12 9.98 -1.03
C GLN A 89 -5.88 10.42 -1.81
N GLU A 90 -4.69 10.29 -1.23
CA GLU A 90 -3.46 10.59 -1.97
C GLU A 90 -3.26 9.66 -3.17
N LEU A 91 -3.56 8.35 -3.03
CA LEU A 91 -3.53 7.45 -4.18
C LEU A 91 -4.59 7.84 -5.21
N VAL A 92 -5.81 8.12 -4.76
CA VAL A 92 -6.92 8.50 -5.66
C VAL A 92 -6.61 9.78 -6.45
N ASP A 93 -5.92 10.75 -5.83
CA ASP A 93 -5.64 12.06 -6.43
C ASP A 93 -4.35 12.10 -7.24
N CYS A 94 -3.34 11.29 -6.90
CA CYS A 94 -1.98 11.42 -7.44
C CYS A 94 -1.49 10.20 -8.23
N ASP A 95 -2.16 9.05 -8.09
CA ASP A 95 -1.90 7.85 -8.89
C ASP A 95 -3.03 7.68 -9.90
N ASP A 96 -3.13 8.64 -10.82
CA ASP A 96 -4.18 8.76 -11.84
C ASP A 96 -3.62 8.58 -13.26
N HIS A 97 -2.49 7.87 -13.37
CA HIS A 97 -1.79 7.62 -14.62
C HIS A 97 -1.61 6.12 -14.87
N GLY A 98 -1.60 5.71 -16.14
CA GLY A 98 -1.50 4.29 -16.48
C GLY A 98 -2.84 3.58 -16.29
N GLU A 99 -2.85 2.47 -15.56
CA GLU A 99 -4.07 1.69 -15.30
C GLU A 99 -4.94 2.29 -14.19
N ASP A 100 -4.36 3.09 -13.30
CA ASP A 100 -5.09 3.71 -12.19
C ASP A 100 -5.79 5.01 -12.63
N GLN A 101 -7.07 5.12 -12.30
CA GLN A 101 -7.98 6.16 -12.78
C GLN A 101 -8.82 6.73 -11.62
N GLY A 102 -8.21 6.87 -10.43
CA GLY A 102 -8.86 7.41 -9.24
C GLY A 102 -10.15 6.66 -8.88
N CYS A 103 -11.29 7.36 -8.94
CA CYS A 103 -12.60 6.76 -8.66
C CYS A 103 -13.16 5.87 -9.77
N GLU A 104 -12.55 5.85 -10.96
CA GLU A 104 -12.95 4.95 -12.06
C GLU A 104 -12.27 3.57 -11.99
N GLY A 105 -11.41 3.39 -10.98
CA GLY A 105 -10.80 2.11 -10.63
C GLY A 105 -9.29 2.10 -10.78
N GLY A 106 -8.69 0.97 -10.43
CA GLY A 106 -7.23 0.80 -10.44
C GLY A 106 -6.77 -0.55 -9.88
N LEU A 107 -5.45 -0.67 -9.69
CA LEU A 107 -4.70 -1.85 -9.31
C LEU A 107 -3.79 -1.58 -8.11
N MET A 108 -3.86 -2.47 -7.13
CA MET A 108 -3.00 -2.41 -5.95
C MET A 108 -1.50 -2.48 -6.30
N ASP A 109 -1.15 -3.22 -7.35
CA ASP A 109 0.25 -3.34 -7.79
C ASP A 109 0.81 -2.03 -8.34
N ASP A 110 -0.02 -1.23 -9.01
CA ASP A 110 0.36 0.08 -9.54
C ASP A 110 0.42 1.11 -8.40
N ALA A 111 -0.54 1.08 -7.47
CA ALA A 111 -0.45 1.78 -6.19
C ALA A 111 0.86 1.50 -5.45
N PHE A 112 1.31 0.25 -5.35
CA PHE A 112 2.59 -0.06 -4.72
C PHE A 112 3.78 0.54 -5.47
N LYS A 113 3.78 0.53 -6.81
CA LYS A 113 4.83 1.18 -7.62
C LYS A 113 4.82 2.69 -7.40
N PHE A 114 3.65 3.32 -7.35
CA PHE A 114 3.50 4.72 -7.02
C PHE A 114 4.07 5.02 -5.64
N ILE A 115 3.69 4.28 -4.60
CA ILE A 115 4.19 4.46 -3.23
C ILE A 115 5.72 4.39 -3.19
N ILE A 116 6.33 3.43 -3.90
CA ILE A 116 7.78 3.30 -4.05
C ILE A 116 8.39 4.56 -4.69
N LYS A 117 7.85 5.00 -5.83
CA LYS A 117 8.36 6.16 -6.58
C LYS A 117 8.16 7.48 -5.82
N ASN A 118 7.03 7.61 -5.13
CA ASN A 118 6.60 8.78 -4.38
C ASN A 118 7.32 8.89 -3.02
N GLY A 119 7.98 7.81 -2.58
CA GLY A 119 8.72 7.78 -1.31
C GLY A 119 7.82 7.65 -0.09
N GLY A 120 6.64 7.02 -0.23
CA GLY A 120 5.66 6.83 0.83
C GLY A 120 4.36 7.59 0.64
N LEU A 121 3.47 7.46 1.61
CA LEU A 121 2.18 8.14 1.66
C LEU A 121 2.09 9.08 2.85
N THR A 122 1.26 10.10 2.71
CA THR A 122 0.82 10.96 3.80
C THR A 122 -0.11 10.20 4.75
N THR A 123 -0.25 10.72 5.97
CA THR A 123 -1.19 10.19 6.96
C THR A 123 -2.62 10.58 6.62
N ASP A 124 -3.57 9.74 7.03
CA ASP A 124 -4.99 10.03 6.87
C ASP A 124 -5.40 11.23 7.76
N PRO A 125 -5.94 12.33 7.19
CA PRO A 125 -6.34 13.50 7.95
C PRO A 125 -7.48 13.21 8.95
N ALA A 126 -8.28 12.16 8.77
CA ALA A 126 -9.30 11.79 9.75
C ALA A 126 -8.71 11.30 11.09
N THR A 127 -7.41 10.99 11.14
CA THR A 127 -6.74 10.40 12.31
C THR A 127 -5.91 11.37 13.15
N HIS A 128 -6.21 12.67 13.11
CA HIS A 128 -5.52 13.70 13.92
C HIS A 128 -5.75 13.57 15.44
N THR A 129 -5.29 12.48 16.06
CA THR A 129 -4.95 12.44 17.48
C THR A 129 -3.44 12.62 17.61
N GLN A 130 -3.06 13.81 18.07
CA GLN A 130 -1.75 14.26 18.55
C GLN A 130 -0.59 13.25 18.49
N GLN A 131 0.12 13.21 17.35
CA GLN A 131 1.58 13.10 17.21
C GLN A 131 1.94 12.68 15.77
N GLN A 132 1.76 13.60 14.82
CA GLN A 132 2.59 13.73 13.60
C GLN A 132 1.98 14.80 12.69
N THR A 133 2.11 16.06 13.10
CA THR A 133 2.11 17.20 12.18
C THR A 133 3.46 17.27 11.49
N THR A 134 3.79 16.25 10.72
CA THR A 134 4.90 16.36 9.78
C THR A 134 4.36 15.93 8.43
N ASN A 135 4.62 16.73 7.40
CA ASN A 135 4.48 16.38 5.98
C ASN A 135 5.42 15.22 5.59
N ALA A 136 5.67 14.29 6.50
CA ALA A 136 6.58 13.18 6.35
C ALA A 136 5.80 12.04 5.72
N ARG A 137 6.26 11.63 4.53
CA ARG A 137 5.78 10.44 3.86
C ARG A 137 6.19 9.21 4.66
N VAL A 138 5.22 8.33 4.93
CA VAL A 138 5.43 7.06 5.61
C VAL A 138 5.77 6.00 4.58
N TYR A 139 6.90 5.35 4.80
CA TYR A 139 7.40 4.28 3.95
C TYR A 139 7.88 3.13 4.83
N PRO A 140 7.73 1.86 4.45
CA PRO A 140 8.25 0.79 5.26
C PRO A 140 9.77 0.80 5.09
N THR A 141 10.49 1.08 6.18
CA THR A 141 11.94 1.29 6.18
C THR A 141 12.72 0.11 5.60
N ALA A 142 12.10 -1.07 5.51
CA ALA A 142 12.68 -2.29 4.93
C ALA A 142 12.76 -2.30 3.38
N GLN A 143 12.22 -1.28 2.69
CA GLN A 143 12.20 -1.19 1.22
C GLN A 143 12.79 0.13 0.68
N GLN A 144 13.42 0.97 1.52
CA GLN A 144 14.17 2.09 0.96
C GLN A 144 15.20 1.51 -0.03
N PRO A 145 15.19 1.88 -1.32
CA PRO A 145 16.30 1.50 -2.19
C PRO A 145 17.54 2.04 -1.51
N SER A 146 18.47 1.15 -1.15
CA SER A 146 19.71 1.53 -0.50
C SER A 146 20.26 2.72 -1.26
N ARG A 147 20.41 3.88 -0.61
CA ARG A 147 21.24 4.95 -1.16
C ARG A 147 22.58 4.30 -1.40
N ALA A 148 22.87 4.02 -2.67
CA ALA A 148 24.16 3.52 -3.09
C ALA A 148 25.16 4.66 -2.86
N THR A 149 25.65 4.77 -1.63
CA THR A 149 26.84 5.57 -1.35
C THR A 149 27.97 4.81 -2.00
N ARG A 150 28.22 5.15 -3.26
CA ARG A 150 29.42 4.79 -4.01
C ARG A 150 30.61 5.37 -3.26
N MET A 151 31.10 4.66 -2.24
CA MET A 151 32.45 4.90 -1.71
C MET A 151 33.43 4.41 -2.76
N TYR A 152 33.75 5.29 -3.70
CA TYR A 152 34.91 5.16 -4.56
C TYR A 152 36.14 5.23 -3.64
N ARG A 153 36.75 4.08 -3.36
CA ARG A 153 38.01 3.98 -2.63
C ARG A 153 39.13 4.02 -3.67
N PRO A 154 39.90 5.11 -3.83
CA PRO A 154 41.05 5.12 -4.72
C PRO A 154 42.13 4.27 -4.06
N THR A 155 42.48 3.14 -4.67
CA THR A 155 43.72 2.43 -4.33
C THR A 155 44.88 3.25 -4.89
N THR A 156 45.59 3.96 -4.01
CA THR A 156 46.96 4.40 -4.29
C THR A 156 47.86 3.16 -4.31
N ARG A 157 48.60 2.98 -5.41
CA ARG A 157 49.73 2.05 -5.47
C ARG A 157 50.94 2.78 -6.07
N ALA A 158 51.91 3.02 -5.21
CA ALA A 158 53.32 3.28 -5.50
C ALA A 158 54.07 2.89 -4.20
N PRO A 159 55.33 2.43 -4.23
CA PRO A 159 56.37 2.73 -5.21
C PRO A 159 56.61 1.66 -6.28
#